data_AF-Q581V2-F1
#
_entry.id   AF-Q581V2-F1
#
_cell.length_a   1.000
_cell.length_b   1.000
_cell.length_c   1.000
_cell.angle_alpha   90.00
_cell.angle_beta   90.00
_cell.angle_gamma   90.00
#
_symmetry.space_group_name_H-M   'P 1'
#
loop_
_entity.id
_entity.type
_entity.pdbx_description
1 polymer ?
#
loop_
_entity_poly.entity_id
_entity_poly.type
_entity_poly.pdbx_seq_one_letter_code
_entity_poly.pdbx_strand_id
1 'polypeptide(L)'
;MSTTPYDDVTEVSRRCAALREALSRADDDVITTPNKKYLYLCKVSGERPNATFQAFTEDMTKVSLDLHKSYLSQRALLPVLLTLPLCTWLERINLREERLTTTLIHLLCEALCRLPRIKVIDVSGNPFGSFGVDALLKLVKCNQRIVDCRMDGVQCVGSLRRRLADACERNAKVAHTFVDREEMPSECCTTSLDTTAAESDEVK
;
A
#
# COMPACT_ATOMS: atom_id res chain seq x y z
N MET A 1 8.96 4.87 -29.80
CA MET A 1 8.31 3.57 -29.54
C MET A 1 7.29 3.80 -28.44
N SER A 2 6.00 3.52 -28.68
CA SER A 2 4.95 3.65 -27.66
C SER A 2 5.12 2.52 -26.65
N THR A 3 5.39 2.84 -25.38
CA THR A 3 5.34 1.84 -24.30
C THR A 3 3.90 1.37 -24.17
N THR A 4 3.70 0.05 -24.22
CA THR A 4 2.38 -0.52 -23.93
C THR A 4 2.13 -0.47 -22.42
N PRO A 5 0.87 -0.45 -21.96
CA PRO A 5 0.57 -0.53 -20.52
C PRO A 5 1.19 -1.75 -19.83
N TYR A 6 1.46 -2.83 -20.59
CA TYR A 6 2.11 -4.04 -20.08
C TYR A 6 3.62 -3.84 -19.84
N ASP A 7 4.28 -3.03 -20.67
CA ASP A 7 5.69 -2.65 -20.47
C ASP A 7 5.87 -1.86 -19.17
N ASP A 8 4.91 -1.00 -18.81
CA ASP A 8 4.93 -0.26 -17.55
C ASP A 8 4.79 -1.19 -16.33
N VAL A 9 3.90 -2.20 -16.40
CA VAL A 9 3.70 -3.18 -15.31
C VAL A 9 4.96 -4.02 -15.06
N THR A 10 5.56 -4.53 -16.13
CA THR A 10 6.78 -5.35 -16.05
C THR A 10 7.97 -4.52 -15.57
N GLU A 11 8.09 -3.26 -16.01
CA GLU A 11 9.15 -2.37 -15.56
C GLU A 11 9.03 -1.98 -14.08
N VAL A 12 7.82 -1.64 -13.60
CA VAL A 12 7.61 -1.32 -12.17
C VAL A 12 7.95 -2.52 -11.29
N SER A 13 7.52 -3.72 -11.69
CA SER A 13 7.77 -4.96 -10.94
C SER A 13 9.27 -5.29 -10.88
N ARG A 14 9.96 -5.18 -12.02
CA ARG A 14 11.41 -5.38 -12.11
C ARG A 14 12.18 -4.40 -11.24
N ARG A 15 11.81 -3.12 -11.28
CA ARG A 15 12.42 -2.08 -10.44
C ARG A 15 12.17 -2.33 -8.96
N CYS A 16 10.96 -2.71 -8.58
CA CYS A 16 10.64 -3.05 -7.19
C CYS A 16 11.50 -4.22 -6.69
N ALA A 17 11.69 -5.27 -7.51
CA ALA A 17 12.55 -6.40 -7.17
C ALA A 17 14.01 -5.96 -6.99
N ALA A 18 14.56 -5.18 -7.92
CA ALA A 18 15.92 -4.66 -7.83
C ALA A 18 16.14 -3.79 -6.57
N LEU A 19 15.15 -2.99 -6.18
CA LEU A 19 15.22 -2.20 -4.95
C LEU A 19 15.15 -3.06 -3.68
N ARG A 20 14.35 -4.12 -3.66
CA ARG A 20 14.33 -5.09 -2.55
C ARG A 20 15.66 -5.84 -2.42
N GLU A 21 16.27 -6.22 -3.54
CA GLU A 21 17.60 -6.83 -3.56
C GLU A 21 18.70 -5.85 -3.11
N ALA A 22 18.59 -4.58 -3.48
CA ALA A 22 19.49 -3.55 -2.97
C ALA A 22 19.35 -3.35 -1.45
N LEU A 23 18.15 -3.45 -0.91
CA LEU A 23 17.90 -3.40 0.53
C LEU A 23 18.47 -4.61 1.26
N SER A 24 18.44 -5.82 0.68
CA SER A 24 19.00 -7.00 1.35
C SER A 24 20.53 -6.97 1.49
N ARG A 25 21.18 -5.99 0.86
CA ARG A 25 22.63 -5.73 0.96
C ARG A 25 22.97 -4.45 1.72
N ALA A 26 21.97 -3.69 2.15
CA ALA A 26 22.17 -2.43 2.86
C ALA A 26 22.46 -2.68 4.35
N ASP A 27 23.07 -1.70 5.01
CA ASP A 27 23.30 -1.76 6.45
C ASP A 27 21.97 -1.77 7.22
N ASP A 28 21.94 -2.44 8.38
CA ASP A 28 20.73 -2.56 9.20
C ASP A 28 20.11 -1.20 9.57
N ASP A 29 20.95 -0.21 9.87
CA ASP A 29 20.53 1.16 10.18
C ASP A 29 19.82 1.85 8.99
N VAL A 30 20.23 1.55 7.76
CA VAL A 30 19.56 2.01 6.54
C VAL A 30 18.20 1.33 6.40
N ILE A 31 18.11 0.04 6.67
CA ILE A 31 16.87 -0.73 6.47
C ILE A 31 15.83 -0.41 7.55
N THR A 32 16.26 -0.04 8.75
CA THR A 32 15.38 0.19 9.92
C THR A 32 14.99 1.65 10.13
N THR A 33 15.78 2.60 9.63
CA THR A 33 15.48 4.04 9.78
C THR A 33 14.73 4.57 8.54
N PRO A 34 13.49 5.08 8.68
CA PRO A 34 12.66 5.55 7.57
C PRO A 34 13.36 6.51 6.59
N ASN A 35 13.95 7.59 7.10
CA ASN A 35 14.61 8.59 6.26
C ASN A 35 15.85 8.02 5.55
N LYS A 36 16.69 7.26 6.27
CA LYS A 36 17.88 6.63 5.68
C LYS A 36 17.51 5.63 4.60
N LYS A 37 16.48 4.80 4.84
CA LYS A 37 15.94 3.87 3.85
C LYS A 37 15.47 4.59 2.60
N TYR A 38 14.70 5.66 2.77
CA TYR A 38 14.17 6.45 1.67
C TYR A 38 15.29 7.04 0.81
N LEU A 39 16.24 7.73 1.43
CA LEU A 39 17.37 8.35 0.74
C LEU A 39 18.26 7.32 0.03
N TYR A 40 18.49 6.16 0.66
CA TYR A 40 19.20 5.05 0.03
C TYR A 40 18.47 4.52 -1.21
N LEU A 41 17.16 4.27 -1.12
CA LEU A 41 16.35 3.81 -2.24
C LEU A 41 16.30 4.82 -3.38
N CYS A 42 16.19 6.13 -3.08
CA CYS A 42 16.29 7.20 -4.08
C CYS A 42 17.64 7.16 -4.79
N LYS A 43 18.74 7.04 -4.04
CA LYS A 43 20.10 6.95 -4.60
C LYS A 43 20.26 5.74 -5.52
N VAL A 44 19.82 4.55 -5.08
CA VAL A 44 19.92 3.31 -5.88
C VAL A 44 19.04 3.35 -7.12
N SER A 45 17.85 3.93 -7.03
CA SER A 45 16.94 4.07 -8.19
C SER A 45 17.33 5.20 -9.16
N GLY A 46 18.27 6.07 -8.78
CA GLY A 46 18.62 7.27 -9.55
C GLY A 46 17.54 8.35 -9.51
N GLU A 47 16.62 8.29 -8.56
CA GLU A 47 15.52 9.24 -8.40
C GLU A 47 15.89 10.34 -7.40
N ARG A 48 15.38 11.55 -7.61
CA ARG A 48 15.53 12.64 -6.63
C ARG A 48 14.56 12.44 -5.47
N PRO A 49 14.98 12.60 -4.21
CA PRO A 49 14.07 12.59 -3.07
C PRO A 49 12.98 13.66 -3.21
N ASN A 50 11.74 13.28 -2.93
CA ASN A 50 10.63 14.20 -2.78
C ASN A 50 10.72 14.87 -1.40
N ALA A 51 10.77 16.21 -1.39
CA ALA A 51 10.96 16.98 -0.17
C ALA A 51 9.85 16.74 0.87
N THR A 52 8.59 16.58 0.43
CA THR A 52 7.45 16.33 1.33
C THR A 52 7.58 14.99 2.03
N PHE A 53 7.87 13.91 1.29
CA PHE A 53 8.07 12.59 1.89
C PHE A 53 9.33 12.53 2.74
N GLN A 54 10.42 13.17 2.32
CA GLN A 54 11.63 13.25 3.13
C GLN A 54 11.34 13.92 4.48
N ALA A 55 10.72 15.10 4.47
CA ALA A 55 10.36 15.82 5.68
C ALA A 55 9.32 15.07 6.54
N PHE A 56 8.54 14.16 5.95
CA PHE A 56 7.64 13.26 6.67
C PHE A 56 8.42 12.14 7.37
N THR A 57 9.45 11.57 6.73
CA THR A 57 10.28 10.51 7.33
C THR A 57 11.20 10.98 8.46
N GLU A 58 11.42 12.29 8.58
CA GLU A 58 12.26 12.91 9.62
C GLU A 58 11.46 13.36 10.84
N ASP A 59 10.13 13.49 10.70
CA ASP A 59 9.27 14.10 11.71
C ASP A 59 8.09 13.18 12.04
N MET A 60 8.27 12.39 13.11
CA MET A 60 7.26 11.45 13.61
C MET A 60 6.02 12.14 14.18
N THR A 61 6.02 13.47 14.34
CA THR A 61 4.82 14.23 14.74
C THR A 61 3.85 14.42 13.57
N LYS A 62 4.34 14.31 12.32
CA LYS A 62 3.50 14.36 11.11
C LYS A 62 2.80 13.03 10.92
N VAL A 63 1.55 12.96 11.37
CA VAL A 63 0.70 11.76 11.21
C VAL A 63 -0.01 11.68 9.85
N SER A 64 0.02 12.75 9.05
CA SER A 64 -0.62 12.83 7.74
C SER A 64 0.42 13.08 6.66
N LEU A 65 0.39 12.24 5.61
CA LEU A 65 1.22 12.38 4.43
C LEU A 65 0.34 12.77 3.24
N ASP A 66 0.56 13.97 2.71
CA ASP A 66 -0.07 14.41 1.47
C ASP A 66 0.96 14.51 0.34
N LEU A 67 0.80 13.67 -0.68
CA LEU A 67 1.62 13.66 -1.88
C LEU A 67 0.82 14.02 -3.12
N HIS A 68 -0.44 14.44 -3.00
CA HIS A 68 -1.25 14.87 -4.14
C HIS A 68 -0.58 16.03 -4.89
N LYS A 69 -0.55 15.94 -6.23
CA LYS A 69 0.13 16.90 -7.12
C LYS A 69 1.63 17.03 -6.85
N SER A 70 2.25 15.98 -6.30
CA SER A 70 3.71 15.90 -6.26
C SER A 70 4.29 15.49 -7.62
N TYR A 71 3.44 15.07 -8.57
CA TYR A 71 3.82 14.65 -9.91
C TYR A 71 4.92 13.59 -9.89
N LEU A 72 4.84 12.66 -8.93
CA LEU A 72 5.82 11.61 -8.81
C LEU A 72 5.71 10.67 -10.00
N SER A 73 6.85 10.38 -10.62
CA SER A 73 6.91 9.28 -11.57
C SER A 73 6.62 7.98 -10.83
N GLN A 74 6.10 6.96 -11.54
CA GLN A 74 5.91 5.63 -10.95
C GLN A 74 7.21 5.07 -10.34
N ARG A 75 8.35 5.47 -10.91
CA ARG A 75 9.69 5.13 -10.43
C ARG A 75 10.00 5.79 -9.10
N ALA A 76 9.71 7.09 -8.96
CA ALA A 76 9.90 7.85 -7.73
C ALA A 76 8.94 7.45 -6.61
N LEU A 77 7.79 6.84 -6.94
CA LEU A 77 6.87 6.26 -5.95
C LEU A 77 7.41 4.97 -5.30
N LEU A 78 8.26 4.20 -5.97
CA LEU A 78 8.76 2.94 -5.40
C LEU A 78 9.56 3.14 -4.09
N PRO A 79 10.52 4.08 -4.01
CA PRO A 79 11.18 4.41 -2.74
C PRO A 79 10.19 4.81 -1.63
N VAL A 80 9.13 5.55 -1.96
CA VAL A 80 8.08 5.94 -1.00
C VAL A 80 7.37 4.69 -0.48
N LEU A 81 6.80 3.88 -1.38
CA LEU A 81 6.02 2.69 -1.01
C LEU A 81 6.84 1.66 -0.22
N LEU A 82 8.11 1.45 -0.57
CA LEU A 82 9.00 0.53 0.14
C LEU A 82 9.45 1.06 1.51
N THR A 83 9.34 2.36 1.76
CA THR A 83 9.67 2.99 3.05
C THR A 83 8.48 3.05 4.00
N LEU A 84 7.27 3.23 3.47
CA LEU A 84 6.03 3.35 4.24
C LEU A 84 5.85 2.33 5.39
N PRO A 85 6.24 1.04 5.28
CA PRO A 85 6.11 0.07 6.39
C PRO A 85 6.82 0.48 7.69
N LEU A 86 7.82 1.35 7.62
CA LEU A 86 8.53 1.86 8.80
C LEU A 86 7.88 3.10 9.40
N CYS A 87 6.97 3.75 8.68
CA CYS A 87 6.26 4.95 9.13
C CYS A 87 5.08 4.56 10.01
N THR A 88 5.34 3.88 11.14
CA THR A 88 4.31 3.29 12.02
C THR A 88 3.38 4.33 12.67
N TRP A 89 3.75 5.61 12.62
CA TRP A 89 2.96 6.74 13.10
C TRP A 89 1.96 7.29 12.05
N LEU A 90 2.03 6.83 10.79
CA LEU A 90 1.15 7.29 9.72
C LEU A 90 -0.31 6.95 10.01
N GLU A 91 -1.17 7.98 10.04
CA GLU A 91 -2.62 7.86 10.20
C GLU A 91 -3.40 8.14 8.92
N ARG A 92 -2.88 9.01 8.04
CA ARG A 92 -3.59 9.45 6.83
C ARG A 92 -2.63 9.55 5.67
N ILE A 93 -2.98 8.96 4.54
CA ILE A 93 -2.20 9.10 3.30
C ILE A 93 -3.09 9.59 2.16
N ASN A 94 -2.63 10.64 1.48
CA ASN A 94 -3.26 11.18 0.28
C ASN A 94 -2.29 11.03 -0.90
N LEU A 95 -2.68 10.19 -1.86
CA LEU A 95 -1.98 9.90 -3.11
C LEU A 95 -2.89 10.17 -4.30
N ARG A 96 -3.82 11.12 -4.17
CA ARG A 96 -4.72 11.49 -5.26
C ARG A 96 -3.94 11.90 -6.50
N GLU A 97 -4.43 11.51 -7.67
CA GLU A 97 -3.93 11.95 -8.98
C GLU A 97 -2.41 11.71 -9.21
N GLU A 98 -1.79 10.78 -8.48
CA GLU A 98 -0.36 10.41 -8.58
C GLU A 98 -0.09 9.27 -9.60
N ARG A 99 -1.00 9.07 -10.57
CA ARG A 99 -0.89 8.06 -11.64
C ARG A 99 -0.66 6.63 -11.13
N LEU A 100 -1.26 6.28 -9.99
CA LEU A 100 -1.17 4.94 -9.42
C LEU A 100 -1.85 3.92 -10.34
N THR A 101 -1.06 3.02 -10.92
CA THR A 101 -1.55 1.85 -11.64
C THR A 101 -2.00 0.77 -10.66
N THR A 102 -2.70 -0.25 -11.17
CA THR A 102 -3.05 -1.43 -10.38
C THR A 102 -1.84 -2.04 -9.66
N THR A 103 -0.67 -2.11 -10.30
CA THR A 103 0.56 -2.62 -9.69
C THR A 103 1.02 -1.79 -8.50
N LEU A 104 1.00 -0.46 -8.63
CA LEU A 104 1.36 0.44 -7.52
C LEU A 104 0.35 0.37 -6.37
N ILE A 105 -0.94 0.16 -6.67
CA ILE A 105 -1.96 -0.07 -5.62
C ILE A 105 -1.68 -1.36 -4.85
N HIS A 106 -1.24 -2.44 -5.51
CA HIS A 106 -0.85 -3.67 -4.80
C HIS A 106 0.33 -3.43 -3.87
N LEU A 107 1.37 -2.71 -4.33
CA LEU A 107 2.52 -2.34 -3.51
C LEU A 107 2.13 -1.42 -2.35
N LEU A 108 1.22 -0.48 -2.58
CA LEU A 108 0.65 0.36 -1.52
C LEU A 108 -0.10 -0.49 -0.49
N CYS A 109 -0.92 -1.44 -0.93
CA CYS A 109 -1.63 -2.34 -0.02
C CYS A 109 -0.67 -3.19 0.82
N GLU A 110 0.37 -3.74 0.20
CA GLU A 110 1.45 -4.44 0.93
C GLU A 110 2.10 -3.52 1.98
N ALA A 111 2.38 -2.27 1.62
CA ALA A 111 3.05 -1.33 2.49
C ALA A 111 2.20 -0.90 3.70
N LEU A 112 0.88 -0.80 3.54
CA LEU A 112 -0.03 -0.30 4.57
C LEU A 112 -0.64 -1.42 5.44
N CYS A 113 -0.57 -2.68 5.03
CA CYS A 113 -1.33 -3.77 5.66
C CYS A 113 -1.00 -3.98 7.15
N ARG A 114 0.20 -3.64 7.59
CA ARG A 114 0.67 -3.81 8.98
C ARG A 114 0.87 -2.49 9.72
N LEU A 115 0.50 -1.35 9.12
CA LEU A 115 0.64 -0.08 9.82
C LEU A 115 -0.39 0.01 10.96
N PRO A 116 0.06 0.26 12.20
CA PRO A 116 -0.80 0.13 13.38
C PRO A 116 -1.77 1.30 13.55
N ARG A 117 -1.49 2.44 12.90
CA ARG A 117 -2.25 3.69 13.08
C ARG A 117 -2.96 4.20 11.84
N ILE A 118 -2.78 3.57 10.68
CA ILE A 118 -3.39 4.04 9.42
C ILE A 118 -4.92 3.96 9.51
N LYS A 119 -5.58 5.07 9.22
CA LYS A 119 -7.04 5.25 9.30
C LYS A 119 -7.65 5.66 7.97
N VAL A 120 -6.97 6.53 7.23
CA VAL A 120 -7.50 7.12 6.00
C VAL A 120 -6.54 6.94 4.84
N ILE A 121 -7.06 6.44 3.73
CA ILE A 121 -6.37 6.29 2.46
C ILE A 121 -7.16 7.03 1.39
N ASP A 122 -6.53 7.95 0.69
CA ASP A 122 -7.11 8.60 -0.49
C ASP A 122 -6.26 8.32 -1.73
N VAL A 123 -6.82 7.57 -2.66
CA VAL A 123 -6.21 7.21 -3.94
C VAL A 123 -7.12 7.65 -5.10
N SER A 124 -7.99 8.63 -4.88
CA SER A 124 -8.92 9.14 -5.88
C SER A 124 -8.21 9.73 -7.11
N GLY A 125 -8.83 9.63 -8.27
CA GLY A 125 -8.30 10.17 -9.54
C GLY A 125 -7.12 9.40 -10.13
N ASN A 126 -6.83 8.19 -9.64
CA ASN A 126 -5.75 7.37 -10.17
C ASN A 126 -6.24 6.32 -11.19
N PRO A 127 -5.41 5.99 -12.22
CA PRO A 127 -5.79 5.10 -13.31
C PRO A 127 -5.59 3.61 -12.94
N PHE A 128 -6.25 3.15 -11.88
CA PHE A 128 -6.34 1.72 -11.57
C PHE A 128 -7.76 1.19 -11.78
N GLY A 129 -7.87 -0.10 -12.10
CA GLY A 129 -9.14 -0.75 -12.38
C GLY A 129 -9.70 -1.52 -11.18
N SER A 130 -10.72 -2.34 -11.43
CA SER A 130 -11.35 -3.21 -10.42
C SER A 130 -10.37 -4.10 -9.67
N PHE A 131 -9.27 -4.56 -10.28
CA PHE A 131 -8.24 -5.32 -9.59
C PHE A 131 -7.53 -4.52 -8.49
N GLY A 132 -7.29 -3.23 -8.70
CA GLY A 132 -6.73 -2.36 -7.66
C GLY A 132 -7.74 -2.12 -6.53
N VAL A 133 -9.03 -1.99 -6.87
CA VAL A 133 -10.09 -1.88 -5.85
C VAL A 133 -10.23 -3.16 -5.04
N ASP A 134 -10.09 -4.33 -5.66
CA ASP A 134 -10.11 -5.61 -4.94
C ASP A 134 -8.93 -5.73 -3.97
N ALA A 135 -7.74 -5.23 -4.35
CA ALA A 135 -6.59 -5.12 -3.46
C ALA A 135 -6.87 -4.19 -2.27
N LEU A 136 -7.49 -3.02 -2.50
CA LEU A 136 -7.91 -2.10 -1.42
C LEU A 136 -8.95 -2.76 -0.50
N LEU A 137 -9.90 -3.51 -1.05
CA LEU A 137 -10.89 -4.25 -0.26
C LEU A 137 -10.22 -5.30 0.64
N LYS A 138 -9.25 -6.04 0.12
CA LYS A 138 -8.45 -6.98 0.90
C LYS A 138 -7.68 -6.25 2.00
N LEU A 139 -7.03 -5.13 1.68
CA LEU A 139 -6.33 -4.29 2.65
C LEU A 139 -7.26 -3.86 3.79
N VAL A 140 -8.42 -3.27 3.49
CA VAL A 140 -9.37 -2.78 4.51
C VAL A 140 -9.90 -3.92 5.38
N LYS A 141 -10.12 -5.12 4.81
CA LYS A 141 -10.51 -6.29 5.60
C LYS A 141 -9.40 -6.81 6.51
N CYS A 142 -8.15 -6.79 6.05
CA CYS A 142 -7.00 -7.27 6.80
C CYS A 142 -6.52 -6.27 7.86
N ASN A 143 -6.62 -4.95 7.58
CA ASN A 143 -6.27 -3.90 8.50
C ASN A 143 -7.52 -3.12 8.92
N GLN A 144 -8.16 -3.59 9.99
CA GLN A 144 -9.41 -3.04 10.51
C GLN A 144 -9.29 -1.62 11.10
N ARG A 145 -8.08 -1.04 11.15
CA ARG A 145 -7.86 0.35 11.53
C ARG A 145 -8.23 1.33 10.43
N ILE A 146 -8.24 0.87 9.17
CA ILE A 146 -8.61 1.69 8.02
C ILE A 146 -10.14 1.84 7.99
N VAL A 147 -10.60 3.04 8.28
CA VAL A 147 -12.03 3.38 8.38
C VAL A 147 -12.53 4.23 7.22
N ASP A 148 -11.63 4.77 6.41
CA ASP A 148 -11.96 5.59 5.23
C ASP A 148 -10.98 5.29 4.10
N CYS A 149 -11.50 4.76 2.97
CA CYS A 149 -10.72 4.47 1.78
C CYS A 149 -11.41 5.08 0.55
N ARG A 150 -10.85 6.19 0.06
CA ARG A 150 -11.42 7.00 -1.01
C ARG A 150 -10.80 6.66 -2.36
N MET A 151 -11.68 6.52 -3.35
CA MET A 151 -11.33 6.12 -4.72
C MET A 151 -12.31 6.76 -5.72
N ASP A 152 -12.58 8.04 -5.53
CA ASP A 152 -13.41 8.82 -6.45
C ASP A 152 -12.69 8.95 -7.81
N GLY A 153 -13.44 8.90 -8.91
CA GLY A 153 -12.84 8.93 -10.26
C GLY A 153 -12.11 7.66 -10.70
N VAL A 154 -12.10 6.59 -9.89
CA VAL A 154 -11.52 5.28 -10.24
C VAL A 154 -12.54 4.41 -10.98
N GLN A 155 -12.14 3.82 -12.10
CA GLN A 155 -13.01 2.91 -12.87
C GLN A 155 -13.13 1.56 -12.17
N CYS A 156 -14.34 1.23 -11.70
CA CYS A 156 -14.61 0.00 -10.95
C CYS A 156 -16.07 -0.43 -11.08
N VAL A 157 -16.32 -1.73 -10.98
CA VAL A 157 -17.67 -2.29 -10.88
C VAL A 157 -18.36 -1.80 -9.60
N GLY A 158 -19.61 -1.32 -9.71
CA GLY A 158 -20.34 -0.71 -8.59
C GLY A 158 -20.57 -1.63 -7.38
N SER A 159 -20.67 -2.94 -7.59
CA SER A 159 -20.75 -3.92 -6.48
C SER A 159 -19.45 -3.97 -5.66
N LEU A 160 -18.30 -3.88 -6.32
CA LEU A 160 -17.00 -3.89 -5.65
C LEU A 160 -16.76 -2.58 -4.88
N ARG A 161 -17.17 -1.45 -5.45
CA ARG A 161 -17.17 -0.14 -4.75
C ARG A 161 -18.01 -0.17 -3.46
N ARG A 162 -19.22 -0.74 -3.53
CA ARG A 162 -20.08 -0.91 -2.35
C ARG A 162 -19.42 -1.79 -1.29
N ARG A 163 -18.86 -2.94 -1.67
CA ARG A 163 -18.17 -3.84 -0.73
C ARG A 163 -17.00 -3.17 -0.01
N LEU A 164 -16.27 -2.26 -0.66
CA LEU A 164 -15.22 -1.46 -0.01
C LEU A 164 -15.80 -0.50 1.01
N ALA A 165 -16.87 0.22 0.65
CA ALA A 165 -17.57 1.12 1.57
C ALA A 165 -18.12 0.37 2.79
N ASP A 166 -18.78 -0.78 2.58
CA ASP A 166 -19.31 -1.63 3.66
C ASP A 166 -18.18 -2.16 4.57
N ALA A 167 -17.00 -2.44 4.01
CA ALA A 167 -15.84 -2.86 4.81
C ALA A 167 -15.31 -1.71 5.67
N CYS A 168 -15.20 -0.49 5.11
CA CYS A 168 -14.81 0.71 5.86
C CYS A 168 -15.82 1.03 6.97
N GLU A 169 -17.13 0.94 6.69
CA GLU A 169 -18.18 1.18 7.67
C GLU A 169 -18.14 0.17 8.83
N ARG A 170 -17.91 -1.12 8.53
CA ARG A 170 -17.72 -2.14 9.57
C ARG A 170 -16.51 -1.84 10.45
N ASN A 171 -15.38 -1.46 9.85
CA ASN A 171 -14.19 -1.07 10.60
C ASN A 171 -14.46 0.14 11.50
N ALA A 172 -15.18 1.15 11.00
CA ALA A 172 -15.57 2.32 11.78
C ALA A 172 -16.44 1.94 12.99
N LYS A 173 -17.44 1.07 12.80
CA LYS A 173 -18.29 0.57 13.91
C LYS A 173 -17.47 -0.14 14.97
N VAL A 174 -16.55 -1.02 14.56
CA VAL A 174 -15.64 -1.71 15.47
C VAL A 174 -14.75 -0.73 16.23
N ALA A 175 -14.19 0.27 15.55
CA ALA A 175 -13.36 1.30 16.18
C ALA A 175 -14.14 2.10 17.24
N HIS A 176 -15.41 2.40 17.01
CA HIS A 176 -16.28 3.03 18.01
C HIS A 176 -16.55 2.12 19.21
N THR A 177 -16.82 0.83 18.99
CA THR A 177 -17.08 -0.10 20.10
C THR A 177 -15.90 -0.29 21.05
N PHE A 178 -14.66 -0.09 20.59
CA PHE A 178 -13.47 -0.13 21.45
C PHE A 178 -13.31 1.11 22.32
N VAL A 179 -13.82 2.27 21.90
CA VAL A 179 -13.87 3.45 22.77
C VAL A 179 -14.83 3.19 23.94
N ASP A 180 -15.84 2.34 23.73
CA ASP A 180 -16.79 1.92 24.77
C ASP A 180 -16.33 0.68 25.56
N ARG A 181 -15.33 -0.07 25.07
CA ARG A 181 -14.79 -1.30 25.67
C ARG A 181 -13.28 -1.38 25.46
N GLU A 182 -12.51 -0.71 26.31
CA GLU A 182 -11.08 -0.98 26.42
C GLU A 182 -10.87 -2.38 27.01
N GLU A 183 -10.69 -3.42 26.18
CA GLU A 183 -9.98 -4.69 26.51
C GLU A 183 -9.79 -5.63 25.27
N MET A 184 -8.55 -5.65 24.74
CA MET A 184 -7.70 -6.75 24.18
C MET A 184 -8.18 -7.78 23.08
N PRO A 185 -7.29 -8.54 22.36
CA PRO A 185 -7.04 -8.31 20.93
C PRO A 185 -6.87 -9.55 19.99
N SER A 186 -6.65 -9.22 18.70
CA SER A 186 -5.79 -9.84 17.66
C SER A 186 -5.92 -11.32 17.28
N GLU A 187 -6.49 -11.57 16.10
CA GLU A 187 -6.23 -12.76 15.29
C GLU A 187 -5.48 -12.39 14.01
N CYS A 188 -4.37 -13.09 13.77
CA CYS A 188 -3.43 -12.90 12.67
C CYS A 188 -3.85 -13.75 11.47
N CYS A 189 -4.06 -13.13 10.30
CA CYS A 189 -4.32 -13.86 9.06
C CYS A 189 -3.02 -14.44 8.50
N THR A 190 -2.74 -15.73 8.77
CA THR A 190 -1.87 -16.54 7.91
C THR A 190 -2.74 -17.22 6.85
N THR A 191 -2.60 -16.79 5.60
CA THR A 191 -3.14 -17.52 4.45
C THR A 191 -2.32 -18.79 4.27
N SER A 192 -2.85 -19.91 4.75
CA SER A 192 -2.39 -21.25 4.38
C SER A 192 -2.64 -21.44 2.89
N LEU A 193 -1.58 -21.77 2.15
CA LEU A 193 -1.67 -22.17 0.75
C LEU A 193 -2.33 -23.55 0.70
N ASP A 194 -3.59 -23.59 0.24
CA ASP A 194 -4.28 -24.83 -0.13
C ASP A 194 -3.46 -25.55 -1.21
N THR A 195 -2.93 -26.72 -0.86
CA THR A 195 -2.35 -27.66 -1.82
C THR A 195 -3.41 -28.73 -2.07
N THR A 196 -4.29 -28.47 -3.04
CA THR A 196 -5.21 -29.46 -3.60
C THR A 196 -4.55 -30.16 -4.78
N ALA A 197 -4.10 -31.40 -4.60
CA ALA A 197 -3.76 -32.36 -5.65
C ALA A 197 -3.57 -33.72 -4.97
N ALA A 198 -4.08 -34.86 -5.44
CA ALA A 198 -4.97 -35.20 -6.52
C ALA A 198 -5.43 -36.62 -6.15
N GLU A 199 -6.71 -36.80 -5.89
CA GLU A 199 -7.30 -38.12 -5.66
C GLU A 199 -7.85 -38.67 -6.97
N SER A 200 -7.41 -39.89 -7.27
CA SER A 200 -8.19 -40.98 -7.87
C SER A 200 -8.68 -40.83 -9.31
N ASP A 201 -8.04 -41.58 -10.21
CA ASP A 201 -8.76 -42.27 -11.28
C ASP A 201 -8.28 -43.72 -11.36
N GLU A 202 -9.14 -44.58 -10.83
CA GLU A 202 -9.07 -46.03 -10.75
C GLU A 202 -9.49 -46.59 -12.12
N VAL A 203 -8.52 -47.11 -12.88
CA VAL A 203 -8.79 -47.78 -14.17
C VAL A 203 -8.54 -49.27 -14.01
N LYS A 204 -9.65 -49.99 -13.81
CA LYS A 204 -9.95 -51.39 -14.15
C LYS A 204 -8.95 -52.51 -13.86
#